data_AF-A0AAV5SAQ6-F1
#
_entry.id   AF-A0AAV5SAQ6-F1
#
_cell.length_a   1.000
_cell.length_b   1.000
_cell.length_c   1.000
_cell.angle_alpha   90.00
_cell.angle_beta   90.00
_cell.angle_gamma   90.00
#
_symmetry.space_group_name_H-M   'P 1'
#
loop_
_entity.id
_entity.type
_entity.pdbx_description
1 polymer ?
#
loop_
_entity_poly.entity_id
_entity_poly.type
_entity_poly.pdbx_seq_one_letter_code
_entity_poly.pdbx_strand_id
1 'polypeptide(L)'
;SSPPSVPLSPPPLHCPPSMLSILVYYFLSSEDFHISDQSPIISNHSMNDSPSPPNSTAFFHSSFRGDAFRNSLLLHLGYLPIYFLAMTAYRSSVVRVKYRNTIIFSGIVQFLLTLPYTLYLTWFALRVNEEIETTIISCTILRIGLSVLNYTSFNALTYFQAISVSRLISVVFKHQVGLICNVGVLLISSTPAITLFISIFIIGKPRNDDPVCGPLLFFPDQSDYSIKVWHVYVFAIPLIAVFLNAITAAYLLYQRFNRLGAGSKTKRVNELYIAFALLMQSVIPALTMTSKGYRSIVAIYGLQPPPWVKELVNTSSYLTTGLNMTASMIFIRSAF
;
A
#
# COMPACT_ATOMS: atom_id res chain seq x y z
N SER A 1 -62.56 -10.22 -21.56
CA SER A 1 -61.54 -10.71 -22.50
C SER A 1 -60.48 -9.63 -22.68
N SER A 2 -59.39 -9.76 -21.94
CA SER A 2 -58.17 -8.95 -22.08
C SER A 2 -56.98 -9.93 -22.03
N PRO A 3 -55.97 -9.78 -22.90
CA PRO A 3 -54.91 -10.77 -23.04
C PRO A 3 -53.86 -10.64 -21.93
N PRO A 4 -53.13 -11.72 -21.57
CA PRO A 4 -52.03 -11.66 -20.63
C PRO A 4 -50.80 -11.00 -21.28
N SER A 5 -50.19 -10.05 -20.58
CA SER A 5 -48.93 -9.42 -20.97
C SER A 5 -47.73 -10.33 -20.69
N VAL A 6 -46.92 -10.55 -21.73
CA VAL A 6 -45.64 -11.26 -21.73
C VAL A 6 -44.60 -10.45 -20.92
N PRO A 7 -43.72 -11.09 -20.12
CA PRO A 7 -42.60 -10.38 -19.50
C PRO A 7 -41.55 -10.01 -20.55
N LEU A 8 -41.28 -8.71 -20.70
CA LEU A 8 -40.17 -8.20 -21.51
C LEU A 8 -38.84 -8.78 -20.98
N SER A 9 -38.13 -9.49 -21.85
CA SER A 9 -36.72 -9.83 -21.72
C SER A 9 -35.86 -8.57 -21.55
N PRO A 10 -34.80 -8.59 -20.72
CA PRO A 10 -33.87 -7.47 -20.59
C PRO A 10 -33.01 -7.29 -21.86
N PRO A 11 -32.56 -6.06 -22.17
CA PRO A 11 -31.74 -5.76 -23.35
C PRO A 11 -30.33 -6.39 -23.24
N PRO A 12 -29.62 -6.56 -24.37
CA PRO A 12 -28.33 -7.25 -24.39
C PRO A 12 -27.24 -6.45 -23.67
N LEU A 13 -26.33 -7.17 -23.00
CA LEU A 13 -25.07 -6.62 -22.48
C LEU A 13 -24.22 -6.09 -23.64
N HIS A 14 -24.15 -4.77 -23.81
CA HIS A 14 -23.02 -4.14 -24.47
C HIS A 14 -21.91 -3.87 -23.44
N CYS A 15 -20.96 -4.79 -23.36
CA CYS A 15 -19.63 -4.47 -22.84
C CYS A 15 -18.90 -3.60 -23.88
N PRO A 16 -18.36 -2.42 -23.54
CA PRO A 16 -17.40 -1.78 -24.42
C PRO A 16 -16.03 -2.48 -24.29
N PRO A 17 -15.39 -2.90 -25.40
CA PRO A 17 -14.07 -3.53 -25.40
C PRO A 17 -12.91 -2.51 -25.29
N SER A 18 -13.11 -1.35 -24.65
CA SER A 18 -12.22 -0.19 -24.79
C SER A 18 -11.12 -0.03 -23.72
N MET A 19 -11.03 -0.90 -22.71
CA MET A 19 -9.94 -0.82 -21.71
C MET A 19 -8.81 -1.83 -21.95
N LEU A 20 -9.07 -2.91 -22.68
CA LEU A 20 -8.03 -3.88 -23.06
C LEU A 20 -7.28 -3.46 -24.35
N SER A 21 -7.96 -2.72 -25.24
CA SER A 21 -7.45 -2.32 -26.56
C SER A 21 -6.38 -1.24 -26.50
N ILE A 22 -6.37 -0.37 -25.49
CA ILE A 22 -5.31 0.64 -25.29
C ILE A 22 -3.99 -0.03 -24.85
N LEU A 23 -4.08 -1.13 -24.09
CA LEU A 23 -2.93 -1.93 -23.67
C LEU A 23 -2.36 -2.78 -24.82
N VAL A 24 -3.20 -3.32 -25.70
CA VAL A 24 -2.75 -4.09 -26.87
C VAL A 24 -2.20 -3.20 -27.99
N TYR A 25 -2.75 -2.00 -28.20
CA TYR A 25 -2.27 -1.07 -29.24
C TYR A 25 -0.87 -0.52 -28.93
N TYR A 26 -0.54 -0.30 -27.65
CA TYR A 26 0.83 0.06 -27.24
C TYR A 26 1.81 -1.13 -27.25
N PHE A 27 1.30 -2.37 -27.29
CA PHE A 27 2.11 -3.59 -27.37
C PHE A 27 2.54 -3.96 -28.80
N LEU A 28 1.86 -3.43 -29.84
CA LEU A 28 2.12 -3.79 -31.24
C LEU A 28 2.87 -2.72 -32.06
N SER A 29 3.06 -1.51 -31.52
CA SER A 29 3.86 -0.46 -32.18
C SER A 29 5.33 -0.55 -31.75
N SER A 30 5.95 -1.67 -32.08
CA SER A 30 7.39 -1.94 -32.02
C SER A 30 7.93 -1.88 -33.44
N GLU A 31 8.91 -1.03 -33.70
CA GLU A 31 9.95 -1.09 -34.76
C GLU A 31 10.91 0.07 -34.39
N ASP A 32 12.22 -0.05 -34.17
CA ASP A 32 13.23 -1.03 -34.57
C ASP A 32 14.26 -1.21 -33.44
N PHE A 33 14.71 -2.45 -33.20
CA PHE A 33 15.79 -2.76 -32.25
C PHE A 33 16.92 -3.49 -33.00
N HIS A 34 18.03 -2.79 -33.22
CA HIS A 34 19.31 -3.41 -33.55
C HIS A 34 20.06 -3.66 -32.24
N ILE A 35 20.34 -4.94 -31.98
CA ILE A 35 21.16 -5.44 -30.87
C ILE A 35 22.63 -5.31 -31.28
N SER A 36 23.44 -4.66 -30.45
CA SER A 36 24.89 -4.84 -30.45
C SER A 36 25.35 -5.09 -29.03
N ASP A 37 25.95 -6.27 -28.83
CA ASP A 37 26.61 -6.70 -27.61
C ASP A 37 27.74 -5.74 -27.20
N GLN A 38 27.85 -5.42 -25.91
CA GLN A 38 29.15 -5.19 -25.29
C GLN A 38 29.15 -5.46 -23.77
N SER A 39 30.15 -6.24 -23.38
CA SER A 39 30.52 -6.74 -22.04
C SER A 39 30.95 -5.64 -21.04
N PRO A 40 30.85 -5.87 -19.71
CA PRO A 40 31.06 -4.83 -18.72
C PRO A 40 32.55 -4.61 -18.40
N ILE A 41 32.97 -3.35 -18.38
CA ILE A 41 34.26 -2.90 -17.85
C ILE A 41 34.04 -2.50 -16.39
N ILE A 42 34.73 -3.21 -15.50
CA ILE A 42 34.88 -2.84 -14.09
C ILE A 42 35.81 -1.63 -14.02
N SER A 43 35.35 -0.49 -13.49
CA SER A 43 36.22 0.61 -13.08
C SER A 43 35.97 0.98 -11.62
N ASN A 44 37.01 0.74 -10.82
CA ASN A 44 37.22 1.37 -9.52
C ASN A 44 37.29 2.88 -9.71
N HIS A 45 36.62 3.68 -8.87
CA HIS A 45 37.12 5.02 -8.57
C HIS A 45 36.87 5.49 -7.14
N SER A 46 37.96 6.07 -6.66
CA SER A 46 38.34 6.73 -5.42
C SER A 46 37.42 7.84 -4.91
N MET A 47 37.42 7.96 -3.57
CA MET A 47 37.07 9.12 -2.75
C MET A 47 37.43 10.47 -3.39
N ASN A 48 36.44 11.35 -3.49
CA ASN A 48 36.59 12.79 -3.38
C ASN A 48 35.25 13.38 -2.91
N ASP A 49 35.16 13.67 -1.62
CA ASP A 49 33.99 14.28 -0.98
C ASP A 49 33.96 15.79 -1.26
N SER A 50 33.41 16.15 -2.41
CA SER A 50 32.77 17.46 -2.62
C SER A 50 31.27 17.21 -2.81
N PRO A 51 30.37 18.01 -2.23
CA PRO A 51 28.94 17.82 -2.40
C PRO A 51 28.63 17.98 -3.90
N SER A 52 28.38 16.86 -4.56
CA SER A 52 28.04 16.87 -5.98
C SER A 52 26.77 17.70 -6.16
N PRO A 53 26.70 18.55 -7.21
CA PRO A 53 25.54 19.39 -7.44
C PRO A 53 24.28 18.51 -7.53
N PRO A 54 23.11 18.99 -7.10
CA PRO A 54 21.88 18.18 -7.06
C PRO A 54 21.39 17.69 -8.44
N ASN A 55 21.99 18.19 -9.53
CA ASN A 55 21.79 17.71 -10.91
C ASN A 55 22.90 16.75 -11.39
N SER A 56 23.67 16.16 -10.48
CA SER A 56 24.60 15.09 -10.84
C SER A 56 23.86 13.84 -11.32
N THR A 57 24.57 13.05 -12.11
CA THR A 57 24.06 11.86 -12.78
C THR A 57 23.83 10.73 -11.77
N ALA A 58 22.73 10.02 -11.95
CA ALA A 58 22.37 8.81 -11.23
C ALA A 58 21.92 7.75 -12.22
N PHE A 59 21.84 6.49 -11.81
CA PHE A 59 21.49 5.39 -12.70
C PHE A 59 20.41 4.51 -12.07
N PHE A 60 19.43 4.12 -12.88
CA PHE A 60 18.56 2.99 -12.55
C PHE A 60 19.31 1.69 -12.84
N HIS A 61 19.50 0.85 -11.83
CA HIS A 61 20.28 -0.37 -11.98
C HIS A 61 19.42 -1.50 -12.55
N SER A 62 19.85 -2.06 -13.68
CA SER A 62 19.16 -3.19 -14.33
C SER A 62 19.13 -4.46 -13.46
N SER A 63 20.03 -4.57 -12.49
CA SER A 63 20.06 -5.64 -11.49
C SER A 63 18.75 -5.75 -10.69
N PHE A 64 18.00 -4.66 -10.50
CA PHE A 64 16.71 -4.66 -9.80
C PHE A 64 15.54 -5.15 -10.66
N ARG A 65 15.72 -5.34 -11.97
CA ARG A 65 14.64 -5.67 -12.90
C ARG A 65 13.87 -6.93 -12.51
N GLY A 66 14.57 -7.99 -12.10
CA GLY A 66 13.95 -9.25 -11.67
C GLY A 66 13.05 -9.08 -10.45
N ASP A 67 13.52 -8.33 -9.46
CA ASP A 67 12.73 -7.97 -8.28
C ASP A 67 11.55 -7.07 -8.65
N ALA A 68 11.75 -6.09 -9.54
CA ALA A 68 10.69 -5.21 -10.01
C ALA A 68 9.55 -5.98 -10.71
N PHE A 69 9.89 -6.97 -11.55
CA PHE A 69 8.92 -7.83 -12.22
C PHE A 69 8.07 -8.60 -11.22
N ARG A 70 8.73 -9.31 -10.29
CA ARG A 70 8.03 -10.08 -9.24
C ARG A 70 7.14 -9.18 -8.39
N ASN A 71 7.67 -8.05 -7.92
CA ASN A 71 6.96 -7.14 -7.04
C ASN A 71 5.77 -6.47 -7.75
N SER A 72 5.92 -6.10 -9.02
CA SER A 72 4.83 -5.60 -9.87
C SER A 72 3.71 -6.64 -10.00
N LEU A 73 4.05 -7.89 -10.32
CA LEU A 73 3.07 -8.98 -10.44
C LEU A 73 2.27 -9.17 -9.15
N LEU A 74 2.94 -9.16 -7.99
CA LEU A 74 2.29 -9.31 -6.69
C LEU A 74 1.34 -8.15 -6.38
N LEU A 75 1.72 -6.91 -6.72
CA LEU A 75 0.86 -5.75 -6.53
C LEU A 75 -0.38 -5.80 -7.44
N HIS A 76 -0.22 -6.20 -8.71
CA HIS A 76 -1.34 -6.38 -9.63
C HIS A 76 -2.29 -7.49 -9.17
N LEU A 77 -1.77 -8.63 -8.71
CA LEU A 77 -2.58 -9.69 -8.08
C LEU A 77 -3.30 -9.16 -6.83
N GLY A 78 -2.64 -8.28 -6.07
CA GLY A 78 -3.22 -7.60 -4.92
C GLY A 78 -4.38 -6.67 -5.24
N TYR A 79 -4.57 -6.28 -6.51
CA TYR A 79 -5.72 -5.48 -6.94
C TYR A 79 -6.96 -6.30 -7.28
N LEU A 80 -6.85 -7.62 -7.49
CA LEU A 80 -8.00 -8.47 -7.78
C LEU A 80 -9.11 -8.37 -6.72
N PRO A 81 -8.81 -8.41 -5.40
CA PRO A 81 -9.81 -8.13 -4.38
C PRO A 81 -10.40 -6.72 -4.52
N ILE A 82 -9.60 -5.68 -4.78
CA ILE A 82 -10.13 -4.33 -4.91
C ILE A 82 -11.15 -4.23 -6.05
N TYR A 83 -10.86 -4.85 -7.19
CA TYR A 83 -11.79 -4.90 -8.33
C TYR A 83 -13.07 -5.67 -8.00
N PHE A 84 -12.97 -6.79 -7.30
CA PHE A 84 -14.16 -7.54 -6.86
C PHE A 84 -15.02 -6.73 -5.87
N LEU A 85 -14.40 -5.99 -4.95
CA LEU A 85 -15.11 -5.08 -4.05
C LEU A 85 -15.82 -3.96 -4.82
N ALA A 86 -15.14 -3.36 -5.80
CA ALA A 86 -15.73 -2.32 -6.63
C ALA A 86 -16.97 -2.86 -7.40
N MET A 87 -16.85 -4.07 -7.96
CA MET A 87 -17.95 -4.70 -8.70
C MET A 87 -19.16 -5.03 -7.80
N THR A 88 -18.91 -5.52 -6.59
CA THR A 88 -19.98 -5.80 -5.61
C THR A 88 -20.66 -4.53 -5.11
N ALA A 89 -19.88 -3.47 -4.84
CA ALA A 89 -20.42 -2.15 -4.46
C ALA A 89 -21.20 -1.48 -5.60
N TYR A 90 -20.80 -1.71 -6.85
CA TYR A 90 -21.54 -1.26 -8.03
C TYR A 90 -22.90 -1.96 -8.13
N ARG A 91 -22.93 -3.29 -7.99
CA ARG A 91 -24.16 -4.09 -8.11
C ARG A 91 -25.15 -3.92 -6.95
N SER A 92 -24.68 -3.69 -5.71
CA SER A 92 -25.55 -3.62 -4.52
C SER A 92 -25.50 -2.25 -3.84
N SER A 93 -26.63 -1.54 -3.83
CA SER A 93 -26.80 -0.28 -3.08
C SER A 93 -26.67 -0.49 -1.57
N VAL A 94 -27.08 -1.65 -1.05
CA VAL A 94 -26.99 -2.00 0.37
C VAL A 94 -25.53 -2.10 0.82
N VAL A 95 -24.69 -2.80 0.03
CA VAL A 95 -23.24 -2.89 0.29
C VAL A 95 -22.61 -1.51 0.23
N ARG A 96 -22.96 -0.73 -0.81
CA ARG A 96 -22.44 0.62 -1.02
C ARG A 96 -22.71 1.54 0.16
N VAL A 97 -23.94 1.60 0.66
CA VAL A 97 -24.31 2.47 1.78
C VAL A 97 -23.69 1.99 3.09
N LYS A 98 -23.76 0.68 3.36
CA LYS A 98 -23.29 0.09 4.63
C LYS A 98 -21.78 0.15 4.81
N TYR A 99 -21.01 -0.06 3.73
CA TYR A 99 -19.56 -0.17 3.78
C TYR A 99 -18.82 1.03 3.18
N ARG A 100 -19.53 2.10 2.79
CA ARG A 100 -18.96 3.30 2.14
C ARG A 100 -17.73 3.84 2.87
N ASN A 101 -17.90 4.16 4.14
CA ASN A 101 -16.89 4.88 4.93
C ASN A 101 -15.86 3.94 5.58
N THR A 102 -15.98 2.63 5.38
CA THR A 102 -15.08 1.63 5.98
C THR A 102 -14.30 0.92 4.88
N ILE A 103 -14.88 -0.13 4.30
CA ILE A 103 -14.17 -1.04 3.39
C ILE A 103 -13.98 -0.39 2.01
N ILE A 104 -15.01 0.28 1.47
CA ILE A 104 -14.93 0.86 0.12
C ILE A 104 -13.95 2.03 0.09
N PHE A 105 -14.08 2.98 1.02
CA PHE A 105 -13.14 4.10 1.14
C PHE A 105 -11.70 3.61 1.30
N SER A 106 -11.47 2.64 2.20
CA SER A 106 -10.14 2.05 2.42
C SER A 106 -9.58 1.40 1.14
N GLY A 107 -10.40 0.62 0.42
CA GLY A 107 -10.02 0.00 -0.86
C GLY A 107 -9.61 1.02 -1.92
N ILE A 108 -10.38 2.10 -2.06
CA ILE A 108 -10.09 3.17 -3.03
C ILE A 108 -8.80 3.90 -2.67
N VAL A 109 -8.65 4.35 -1.41
CA VAL A 109 -7.46 5.09 -0.98
C VAL A 109 -6.21 4.21 -1.11
N GLN A 110 -6.29 2.94 -0.72
CA GLN A 110 -5.20 2.00 -0.89
C GLN A 110 -4.82 1.82 -2.36
N PHE A 111 -5.81 1.65 -3.25
CA PHE A 111 -5.55 1.57 -4.68
C PHE A 111 -4.87 2.84 -5.22
N LEU A 112 -5.45 4.01 -4.96
CA LEU A 112 -4.94 5.29 -5.48
C LEU A 112 -3.51 5.59 -5.02
N LEU A 113 -3.17 5.27 -3.77
CA LEU A 113 -1.84 5.54 -3.22
C LEU A 113 -0.80 4.47 -3.58
N THR A 114 -1.21 3.24 -3.86
CA THR A 114 -0.29 2.18 -4.33
C THR A 114 -0.06 2.20 -5.83
N LEU A 115 -1.03 2.67 -6.62
CA LEU A 115 -0.99 2.64 -8.08
C LEU A 115 0.26 3.30 -8.68
N PRO A 116 0.70 4.50 -8.25
CA PRO A 116 1.93 5.11 -8.77
C PRO A 116 3.16 4.23 -8.58
N TYR A 117 3.25 3.55 -7.44
CA TYR A 117 4.36 2.64 -7.14
C TYR A 117 4.30 1.36 -7.99
N THR A 118 3.11 0.81 -8.21
CA THR A 118 2.91 -0.35 -9.10
C THR A 118 3.25 -0.02 -10.55
N LEU A 119 2.85 1.17 -11.03
CA LEU A 119 3.17 1.64 -12.38
C LEU A 119 4.69 1.81 -12.55
N TYR A 120 5.37 2.39 -11.55
CA TYR A 120 6.82 2.50 -11.56
C TYR A 120 7.52 1.14 -11.63
N LEU A 121 7.11 0.17 -10.80
CA LEU A 121 7.71 -1.18 -10.84
C LEU A 121 7.42 -1.90 -12.16
N THR A 122 6.24 -1.69 -12.74
CA THR A 122 5.88 -2.24 -14.05
C THR A 122 6.74 -1.64 -15.15
N TRP A 123 6.88 -0.30 -15.17
CA TRP A 123 7.78 0.39 -16.08
C TRP A 123 9.21 -0.11 -15.93
N PHE A 124 9.70 -0.20 -14.69
CA PHE A 124 11.06 -0.66 -14.39
C PHE A 124 11.31 -2.08 -14.93
N ALA A 125 10.38 -3.00 -14.66
CA ALA A 125 10.47 -4.39 -15.10
C ALA A 125 10.50 -4.55 -16.63
N LEU A 126 9.77 -3.69 -17.34
CA LEU A 126 9.60 -3.77 -18.79
C LEU A 126 10.64 -2.96 -19.57
N ARG A 127 11.16 -1.86 -19.01
CA ARG A 127 11.99 -0.89 -19.76
C ARG A 127 13.44 -0.81 -19.30
N VAL A 128 13.78 -1.16 -18.06
CA VAL A 128 15.15 -1.07 -17.54
C VAL A 128 15.88 -2.38 -17.82
N ASN A 129 16.36 -2.54 -19.04
CA ASN A 129 17.16 -3.70 -19.45
C ASN A 129 18.66 -3.47 -19.21
N GLU A 130 19.08 -2.20 -19.28
CA GLU A 130 20.44 -1.71 -19.06
C GLU A 130 20.38 -0.56 -18.06
N GLU A 131 21.55 -0.05 -17.63
CA GLU A 131 21.58 1.10 -16.75
C GLU A 131 21.03 2.33 -17.46
N ILE A 132 19.93 2.90 -16.94
CA ILE A 132 19.32 4.10 -17.50
C ILE A 132 19.78 5.30 -16.68
N GLU A 133 20.43 6.24 -17.35
CA GLU A 133 20.84 7.52 -16.76
C GLU A 133 19.61 8.34 -16.31
N THR A 134 19.72 8.92 -15.13
CA THR A 134 18.71 9.76 -14.48
C THR A 134 19.43 10.82 -13.63
N THR A 135 18.67 11.63 -12.89
CA THR A 135 19.23 12.59 -11.94
C THR A 135 19.04 12.11 -10.51
N ILE A 136 19.90 12.54 -9.60
CA ILE A 136 19.76 12.24 -8.17
C ILE A 136 18.36 12.63 -7.66
N ILE A 137 17.84 13.79 -8.09
CA ILE A 137 16.49 14.25 -7.70
C ILE A 137 15.41 13.27 -8.20
N SER A 138 15.42 12.93 -9.50
CA SER A 138 14.44 12.01 -10.08
C SER A 138 14.50 10.63 -9.44
N CYS A 139 15.72 10.13 -9.24
CA CYS A 139 16.00 8.89 -8.52
C CYS A 139 15.40 8.90 -7.11
N THR A 140 15.63 9.97 -6.35
CA THR A 140 15.09 10.17 -4.99
C THR A 140 13.56 10.24 -4.99
N ILE A 141 12.96 11.01 -5.89
CA ILE A 141 11.49 11.16 -5.99
C ILE A 141 10.84 9.83 -6.34
N LEU A 142 11.34 9.14 -7.36
CA LEU A 142 10.76 7.87 -7.82
C LEU A 142 10.99 6.76 -6.80
N ARG A 143 12.16 6.71 -6.16
CA ARG A 143 12.47 5.67 -5.18
C ARG A 143 11.82 5.92 -3.83
N ILE A 144 12.10 7.06 -3.21
CA ILE A 144 11.66 7.39 -1.84
C ILE A 144 10.24 7.92 -1.87
N GLY A 145 9.92 8.86 -2.78
CA GLY A 145 8.59 9.46 -2.86
C GLY A 145 7.49 8.42 -3.11
N LEU A 146 7.70 7.51 -4.07
CA LEU A 146 6.72 6.43 -4.30
C LEU A 146 6.69 5.41 -3.16
N SER A 147 7.81 5.19 -2.46
CA SER A 147 7.82 4.37 -1.25
C SER A 147 7.05 5.03 -0.10
N VAL A 148 7.12 6.36 0.03
CA VAL A 148 6.35 7.14 1.01
C VAL A 148 4.87 7.12 0.66
N LEU A 149 4.49 7.23 -0.62
CA LEU A 149 3.09 7.07 -1.05
C LEU A 149 2.57 5.66 -0.77
N ASN A 150 3.36 4.63 -1.10
CA ASN A 150 3.01 3.25 -0.80
C ASN A 150 2.89 3.01 0.71
N TYR A 151 3.82 3.53 1.50
CA TYR A 151 3.75 3.50 2.96
C TYR A 151 2.54 4.29 3.49
N THR A 152 2.24 5.44 2.90
CA THR A 152 1.04 6.23 3.22
C THR A 152 -0.23 5.47 2.86
N SER A 153 -0.22 4.62 1.82
CA SER A 153 -1.34 3.72 1.53
C SER A 153 -1.57 2.72 2.65
N PHE A 154 -0.50 2.15 3.20
CA PHE A 154 -0.58 1.25 4.33
C PHE A 154 -0.94 2.02 5.61
N ASN A 155 -0.48 3.26 5.77
CA ASN A 155 -0.96 4.15 6.82
C ASN A 155 -2.40 4.62 6.61
N ALA A 156 -2.90 4.64 5.38
CA ALA A 156 -4.31 4.79 5.07
C ALA A 156 -5.10 3.50 5.34
N LEU A 157 -4.43 2.40 5.68
CA LEU A 157 -5.01 1.21 6.32
C LEU A 157 -4.76 1.24 7.82
N THR A 158 -3.65 1.79 8.30
CA THR A 158 -3.43 2.11 9.70
C THR A 158 -4.27 3.30 10.18
N TYR A 159 -4.93 3.96 9.25
CA TYR A 159 -6.16 4.73 9.33
C TYR A 159 -7.35 3.89 9.77
N PHE A 160 -7.18 2.58 9.90
CA PHE A 160 -7.87 1.84 10.92
C PHE A 160 -7.66 2.43 12.29
N GLN A 161 -6.73 3.33 12.60
CA GLN A 161 -6.86 4.22 13.74
C GLN A 161 -7.97 5.24 13.53
N ALA A 162 -8.11 5.91 12.39
CA ALA A 162 -9.26 6.80 12.17
C ALA A 162 -10.59 6.03 12.18
N ILE A 163 -10.67 4.85 11.55
CA ILE A 163 -11.86 3.97 11.53
C ILE A 163 -12.01 3.20 12.86
N SER A 164 -10.94 2.78 13.54
CA SER A 164 -11.01 2.11 14.86
C SER A 164 -11.25 3.11 15.96
N VAL A 165 -10.69 4.32 15.89
CA VAL A 165 -11.03 5.44 16.78
C VAL A 165 -12.43 5.90 16.44
N SER A 166 -12.79 6.09 15.17
CA SER A 166 -14.16 6.38 14.75
C SER A 166 -15.12 5.30 15.23
N ARG A 167 -14.76 4.02 15.16
CA ARG A 167 -15.60 2.91 15.61
C ARG A 167 -15.58 2.74 17.10
N LEU A 168 -14.45 2.91 17.77
CA LEU A 168 -14.39 2.97 19.22
C LEU A 168 -15.32 4.09 19.68
N ILE A 169 -15.28 5.24 19.02
CA ILE A 169 -16.20 6.35 19.24
C ILE A 169 -17.65 6.00 18.90
N SER A 170 -17.91 5.33 17.77
CA SER A 170 -19.28 4.94 17.39
C SER A 170 -19.84 3.78 18.20
N VAL A 171 -19.02 2.90 18.74
CA VAL A 171 -19.41 1.69 19.48
C VAL A 171 -19.45 1.98 20.97
N VAL A 172 -18.39 2.58 21.52
CA VAL A 172 -18.27 2.92 22.95
C VAL A 172 -19.02 4.23 23.25
N PHE A 173 -18.79 5.30 22.47
CA PHE A 173 -19.40 6.61 22.70
C PHE A 173 -20.69 6.87 21.89
N LYS A 174 -21.12 5.92 21.04
CA LYS A 174 -22.33 6.02 20.20
C LYS A 174 -22.39 7.23 19.26
N HIS A 175 -21.25 7.84 18.93
CA HIS A 175 -21.19 9.02 18.06
C HIS A 175 -20.83 8.65 16.62
N GLN A 176 -21.57 9.15 15.63
CA GLN A 176 -21.28 8.88 14.22
C GLN A 176 -20.19 9.80 13.71
N VAL A 177 -19.10 9.22 13.19
CA VAL A 177 -18.00 9.98 12.61
C VAL A 177 -18.16 10.00 11.08
N GLY A 178 -18.15 11.20 10.51
CA GLY A 178 -18.30 11.42 9.07
C GLY A 178 -17.02 11.20 8.27
N LEU A 179 -17.17 11.14 6.94
CA LEU A 179 -16.06 10.99 5.99
C LEU A 179 -15.01 12.12 6.09
N ILE A 180 -15.44 13.33 6.46
CA ILE A 180 -14.55 14.50 6.57
C ILE A 180 -13.56 14.32 7.73
N CYS A 181 -14.04 13.91 8.90
CA CYS A 181 -13.18 13.65 10.06
C CYS A 181 -12.15 12.56 9.74
N ASN A 182 -12.65 11.51 9.10
CA ASN A 182 -11.86 10.49 8.45
C ASN A 182 -10.75 11.15 7.59
N VAL A 183 -11.05 11.91 6.52
CA VAL A 183 -10.00 12.51 5.66
C VAL A 183 -9.03 13.40 6.45
N GLY A 184 -9.50 14.16 7.44
CA GLY A 184 -8.64 14.99 8.30
C GLY A 184 -7.60 14.17 9.08
N VAL A 185 -8.00 13.04 9.67
CA VAL A 185 -7.07 12.14 10.37
C VAL A 185 -6.05 11.53 9.41
N LEU A 186 -6.42 11.25 8.15
CA LEU A 186 -5.48 10.74 7.14
C LEU A 186 -4.36 11.76 6.90
N LEU A 187 -4.72 13.02 6.71
CA LEU A 187 -3.76 14.08 6.44
C LEU A 187 -2.83 14.32 7.64
N ILE A 188 -3.39 14.41 8.85
CA ILE A 188 -2.60 14.61 10.08
C ILE A 188 -1.64 13.43 10.30
N SER A 189 -2.15 12.20 10.21
CA SER A 189 -1.32 11.01 10.42
C SER A 189 -0.23 10.87 9.37
N SER A 190 -0.44 11.28 8.12
CA SER A 190 0.55 11.22 7.04
C SER A 190 1.61 12.32 7.12
N THR A 191 1.35 13.38 7.90
CA THR A 191 2.21 14.57 7.99
C THR A 191 3.67 14.21 8.32
N PRO A 192 3.98 13.39 9.34
CA PRO A 192 5.37 13.06 9.68
C PRO A 192 6.14 12.37 8.54
N ALA A 193 5.47 11.50 7.77
CA ALA A 193 6.11 10.84 6.63
C ALA A 193 6.43 11.83 5.49
N ILE A 194 5.50 12.75 5.21
CA ILE A 194 5.68 13.80 4.21
C ILE A 194 6.77 14.78 4.64
N THR A 195 6.78 15.20 5.92
CA THR A 195 7.82 16.08 6.47
C THR A 195 9.21 15.45 6.40
N LEU A 196 9.32 14.15 6.70
CA LEU A 196 10.58 13.42 6.58
C LEU A 196 11.03 13.27 5.12
N PHE A 197 10.10 13.08 4.18
CA PHE A 197 10.42 13.08 2.76
C PHE A 197 10.94 14.45 2.28
N ILE A 198 10.28 15.54 2.69
CA ILE A 198 10.70 16.90 2.35
C ILE A 198 12.07 17.22 2.94
N SER A 199 12.35 16.80 4.18
CA SER A 199 13.63 17.08 4.82
C SER A 199 14.82 16.42 4.11
N ILE A 200 14.63 15.29 3.41
CA ILE A 200 15.68 14.68 2.57
C ILE A 200 16.17 15.64 1.49
N PHE A 201 15.32 16.49 0.92
CA PHE A 201 15.75 17.48 -0.08
C PHE A 201 16.46 18.70 0.52
N ILE A 202 16.28 18.94 1.82
CA ILE A 202 16.87 20.09 2.52
C ILE A 202 18.24 19.72 3.11
N ILE A 203 18.34 18.55 3.76
CA ILE A 203 19.52 18.14 4.53
C ILE A 203 20.16 16.83 4.04
N GLY A 204 19.59 16.19 3.02
CA GLY A 204 20.06 14.90 2.53
C GLY A 204 21.41 14.99 1.81
N LYS A 205 22.15 13.89 1.83
CA LYS A 205 23.40 13.71 1.09
C LYS A 205 23.27 12.58 0.06
N PRO A 206 24.00 12.64 -1.06
CA PRO A 206 24.05 11.54 -2.02
C PRO A 206 24.54 10.24 -1.37
N ARG A 207 23.83 9.14 -1.64
CA ARG A 207 24.16 7.79 -1.22
C ARG A 207 24.17 6.88 -2.46
N ASN A 208 25.27 6.17 -2.65
CA ASN A 208 25.50 5.33 -3.84
C ASN A 208 25.00 3.88 -3.70
N ASP A 209 24.74 3.41 -2.47
CA ASP A 209 24.52 1.97 -2.22
C ASP A 209 23.06 1.50 -2.41
N ASP A 210 22.16 2.29 -3.02
CA ASP A 210 20.78 1.83 -3.23
C ASP A 210 20.70 0.89 -4.44
N PRO A 211 20.20 -0.34 -4.27
CA PRO A 211 20.22 -1.36 -5.31
C PRO A 211 19.23 -1.10 -6.46
N VAL A 212 18.31 -0.13 -6.32
CA VAL A 212 17.33 0.22 -7.34
C VAL A 212 17.83 1.36 -8.19
N CYS A 213 18.35 2.40 -7.53
CA CYS A 213 18.78 3.61 -8.19
C CYS A 213 19.77 4.40 -7.31
N GLY A 214 20.94 4.73 -7.86
CA GLY A 214 21.97 5.47 -7.13
C GLY A 214 22.84 6.34 -8.04
N PRO A 215 23.43 7.44 -7.52
CA PRO A 215 23.16 8.08 -6.23
C PRO A 215 21.72 8.58 -6.03
N LEU A 216 21.23 8.50 -4.78
CA LEU A 216 20.01 9.16 -4.34
C LEU A 216 20.26 10.01 -3.08
N LEU A 217 19.41 11.00 -2.80
CA LEU A 217 19.49 11.75 -1.54
C LEU A 217 18.94 10.91 -0.40
N PHE A 218 19.72 10.77 0.67
CA PHE A 218 19.30 10.12 1.89
C PHE A 218 19.75 10.90 3.13
N PHE A 219 19.17 10.56 4.27
CA PHE A 219 19.58 11.09 5.56
C PHE A 219 21.09 10.87 5.78
N PRO A 220 21.87 11.91 6.15
CA PRO A 220 23.30 11.76 6.39
C PRO A 220 23.55 10.79 7.55
N ASP A 221 24.66 10.02 7.51
CA ASP A 221 24.95 8.97 8.49
C ASP A 221 24.98 9.44 9.96
N GLN A 222 25.19 10.74 10.20
CA GLN A 222 25.14 11.34 11.55
C GLN A 222 23.71 11.66 12.03
N SER A 223 22.69 11.51 11.19
CA SER A 223 21.29 11.82 11.52
C SER A 223 20.53 10.61 12.07
N ASP A 224 21.17 9.93 13.02
CA ASP A 224 20.63 8.83 13.82
C ASP A 224 19.22 9.11 14.35
N TYR A 225 18.95 10.36 14.73
CA TYR A 225 17.66 10.80 15.25
C TYR A 225 16.53 10.66 14.22
N SER A 226 16.71 11.17 12.99
CA SER A 226 15.69 11.12 11.93
C SER A 226 15.34 9.69 11.55
N ILE A 227 16.36 8.83 11.51
CA ILE A 227 16.21 7.40 11.22
C ILE A 227 15.46 6.70 12.37
N LYS A 228 15.81 6.97 13.63
CA LYS A 228 15.09 6.43 14.80
C LYS A 228 13.63 6.87 14.83
N VAL A 229 13.35 8.15 14.56
CA VAL A 229 11.98 8.69 14.48
C VAL A 229 11.19 7.99 13.37
N TRP A 230 11.78 7.84 12.19
CA TRP A 230 11.15 7.11 11.08
C TRP A 230 10.81 5.66 11.48
N HIS A 231 11.74 4.94 12.11
CA HIS A 231 11.49 3.57 12.56
C HIS A 231 10.38 3.50 13.59
N VAL A 232 10.47 4.30 14.66
CA VAL A 232 9.42 4.36 15.70
C VAL A 232 8.07 4.61 15.07
N TYR A 233 7.99 5.55 14.14
CA TYR A 233 6.76 5.90 13.47
C TYR A 233 6.21 4.77 12.55
N VAL A 234 7.08 4.10 11.79
CA VAL A 234 6.73 2.94 10.93
C VAL A 234 6.19 1.75 11.74
N PHE A 235 6.69 1.52 12.95
CA PHE A 235 6.24 0.42 13.80
C PHE A 235 5.08 0.78 14.72
N ALA A 236 5.13 1.96 15.37
CA ALA A 236 4.19 2.32 16.43
C ALA A 236 2.78 2.49 15.88
N ILE A 237 2.62 3.09 14.69
CA ILE A 237 1.27 3.34 14.15
C ILE A 237 0.53 2.02 13.88
N PRO A 238 1.10 1.02 13.17
CA PRO A 238 0.44 -0.28 13.00
C PRO A 238 0.10 -0.97 14.31
N LEU A 239 0.99 -0.93 15.29
CA LEU A 239 0.76 -1.56 16.59
C LEU A 239 -0.37 -0.89 17.38
N ILE A 240 -0.42 0.44 17.40
CA ILE A 240 -1.51 1.18 18.05
C ILE A 240 -2.85 0.86 17.35
N ALA A 241 -2.88 0.73 16.02
CA ALA A 241 -4.10 0.34 15.30
C ALA A 241 -4.58 -1.07 15.69
N VAL A 242 -3.67 -2.04 15.78
CA VAL A 242 -3.98 -3.40 16.26
C VAL A 242 -4.55 -3.35 17.67
N PHE A 243 -3.91 -2.58 18.56
CA PHE A 243 -4.35 -2.43 19.95
C PHE A 243 -5.76 -1.85 20.07
N LEU A 244 -6.07 -0.77 19.34
CA LEU A 244 -7.40 -0.14 19.37
C LEU A 244 -8.49 -1.04 18.75
N ASN A 245 -8.18 -1.74 17.66
CA ASN A 245 -9.10 -2.72 17.08
C ASN A 245 -9.33 -3.92 18.01
N ALA A 246 -8.29 -4.38 18.72
CA ALA A 246 -8.40 -5.45 19.69
C ALA A 246 -9.30 -5.03 20.87
N ILE A 247 -9.14 -3.81 21.40
CA ILE A 247 -10.04 -3.24 22.42
C ILE A 247 -11.48 -3.20 21.92
N THR A 248 -11.68 -2.72 20.69
CA THR A 248 -13.03 -2.62 20.10
C THR A 248 -13.68 -4.00 19.95
N ALA A 249 -12.91 -4.99 19.48
CA ALA A 249 -13.38 -6.37 19.36
C ALA A 249 -13.68 -7.00 20.73
N ALA A 250 -12.81 -6.79 21.72
CA ALA A 250 -13.00 -7.26 23.09
C ALA A 250 -14.24 -6.63 23.74
N TYR A 251 -14.47 -5.33 23.53
CA TYR A 251 -15.65 -4.62 24.02
C TYR A 251 -16.95 -5.18 23.40
N LEU A 252 -16.97 -5.42 22.08
CA LEU A 252 -18.11 -6.03 21.39
C LEU A 252 -18.37 -7.47 21.86
N LEU A 253 -17.31 -8.25 22.13
CA LEU A 253 -17.42 -9.58 22.73
C LEU A 253 -17.99 -9.51 24.15
N TYR A 254 -17.47 -8.63 24.98
CA TYR A 254 -17.96 -8.40 26.34
C TYR A 254 -19.45 -8.02 26.36
N GLN A 255 -19.87 -7.11 25.49
CA GLN A 255 -21.27 -6.71 25.35
C GLN A 255 -22.18 -7.87 24.87
N ARG A 256 -21.63 -8.81 24.07
CA ARG A 256 -22.33 -10.02 23.65
C ARG A 256 -22.53 -11.00 24.81
N PHE A 257 -21.51 -11.22 25.64
CA PHE A 257 -21.58 -12.14 26.78
C PHE A 257 -22.47 -11.63 27.91
N ASN A 258 -22.37 -10.34 28.24
CA ASN A 258 -23.10 -9.78 29.38
C ASN A 258 -24.56 -9.42 29.10
N ARG A 259 -25.10 -9.74 27.91
CA ARG A 259 -26.50 -9.47 27.52
C ARG A 259 -26.97 -8.01 27.74
N LEU A 260 -26.05 -7.05 27.90
CA LEU A 260 -26.31 -5.64 28.27
C LEU A 260 -26.94 -4.79 27.13
N GLY A 261 -27.63 -5.40 26.16
CA GLY A 261 -28.22 -4.68 25.04
C GLY A 261 -29.45 -5.37 24.47
N ALA A 262 -30.58 -4.69 24.55
CA ALA A 262 -31.82 -4.98 23.84
C ALA A 262 -31.67 -4.66 22.35
N GLY A 263 -30.92 -5.49 21.61
CA GLY A 263 -30.72 -5.35 20.16
C GLY A 263 -30.84 -6.69 19.42
N SER A 264 -31.36 -6.66 18.19
CA SER A 264 -31.50 -7.84 17.33
C SER A 264 -30.19 -8.64 17.24
N LYS A 265 -30.26 -9.96 17.51
CA LYS A 265 -29.11 -10.88 17.50
C LYS A 265 -28.31 -10.79 16.20
N THR A 266 -28.98 -10.57 15.06
CA THR A 266 -28.38 -10.48 13.72
C THR A 266 -27.51 -9.24 13.53
N LYS A 267 -27.88 -8.09 14.13
CA LYS A 267 -27.08 -6.85 14.04
C LYS A 267 -25.75 -6.99 14.78
N ARG A 268 -25.78 -7.59 15.99
CA ARG A 268 -24.57 -7.83 16.80
C ARG A 268 -23.58 -8.81 16.16
N VAL A 269 -24.09 -9.88 15.54
CA VAL A 269 -23.23 -10.84 14.83
C VAL A 269 -22.52 -10.18 13.65
N ASN A 270 -23.22 -9.32 12.90
CA ASN A 270 -22.62 -8.57 11.80
C ASN A 270 -21.56 -7.57 12.29
N GLU A 271 -21.78 -6.86 13.40
CA GLU A 271 -20.78 -5.94 13.94
C GLU A 271 -19.51 -6.65 14.41
N LEU A 272 -19.64 -7.84 15.03
CA LEU A 272 -18.51 -8.66 15.44
C LEU A 272 -17.68 -9.14 14.24
N TYR A 273 -18.32 -9.62 13.18
CA TYR A 273 -17.60 -10.04 11.96
C TYR A 273 -16.83 -8.88 11.34
N ILE A 274 -17.43 -7.69 11.28
CA ILE A 274 -16.72 -6.55 10.74
C ILE A 274 -15.58 -6.13 11.68
N ALA A 275 -15.76 -6.19 13.01
CA ALA A 275 -14.67 -5.89 13.95
C ALA A 275 -13.48 -6.86 13.80
N PHE A 276 -13.75 -8.14 13.60
CA PHE A 276 -12.71 -9.14 13.34
C PHE A 276 -12.04 -8.92 11.98
N ALA A 277 -12.81 -8.52 10.97
CA ALA A 277 -12.27 -8.09 9.68
C ALA A 277 -11.25 -6.97 9.85
N LEU A 278 -11.62 -5.91 10.56
CA LEU A 278 -10.73 -4.77 10.80
C LEU A 278 -9.51 -5.15 11.65
N LEU A 279 -9.67 -6.07 12.59
CA LEU A 279 -8.54 -6.61 13.36
C LEU A 279 -7.55 -7.31 12.42
N MET A 280 -8.01 -8.21 11.56
CA MET A 280 -7.15 -8.87 10.58
C MET A 280 -6.49 -7.85 9.63
N GLN A 281 -7.23 -6.84 9.20
CA GLN A 281 -6.74 -5.75 8.37
C GLN A 281 -5.69 -4.86 9.05
N SER A 282 -5.62 -4.84 10.38
CA SER A 282 -4.56 -4.13 11.11
C SER A 282 -3.38 -5.03 11.45
N VAL A 283 -3.62 -6.32 11.72
CA VAL A 283 -2.57 -7.31 11.99
C VAL A 283 -1.71 -7.57 10.75
N ILE A 284 -2.31 -7.66 9.56
CA ILE A 284 -1.58 -7.94 8.31
C ILE A 284 -0.53 -6.85 8.02
N PRO A 285 -0.87 -5.54 7.98
CA PRO A 285 0.13 -4.47 7.88
C PRO A 285 1.12 -4.47 9.04
N ALA A 286 0.68 -4.72 10.27
CA ALA A 286 1.59 -4.79 11.42
C ALA A 286 2.66 -5.86 11.23
N LEU A 287 2.29 -7.08 10.82
CA LEU A 287 3.25 -8.17 10.57
C LEU A 287 4.17 -7.84 9.39
N THR A 288 3.61 -7.38 8.28
CA THR A 288 4.36 -7.12 7.03
C THR A 288 5.23 -5.85 7.07
N MET A 289 4.86 -4.86 7.88
CA MET A 289 5.71 -3.69 8.16
C MET A 289 6.73 -3.97 9.26
N THR A 290 6.35 -4.75 10.28
CA THR A 290 7.32 -5.15 11.31
C THR A 290 8.45 -5.97 10.70
N SER A 291 8.16 -6.81 9.70
CA SER A 291 9.20 -7.51 8.95
C SER A 291 10.17 -6.54 8.25
N LYS A 292 9.71 -5.40 7.73
CA LYS A 292 10.62 -4.38 7.16
C LYS A 292 11.50 -3.74 8.21
N GLY A 293 10.95 -3.38 9.36
CA GLY A 293 11.76 -2.80 10.40
C GLY A 293 12.66 -3.83 11.11
N TYR A 294 12.40 -5.14 11.01
CA TYR A 294 13.38 -6.17 11.35
C TYR A 294 14.67 -6.00 10.54
N ARG A 295 14.61 -5.57 9.26
CA ARG A 295 15.83 -5.23 8.50
C ARG A 295 16.55 -4.02 9.03
N SER A 296 15.81 -3.02 9.49
CA SER A 296 16.41 -1.85 10.12
C SER A 296 17.12 -2.20 11.41
N ILE A 297 16.51 -3.06 12.24
CA ILE A 297 17.12 -3.59 13.47
C ILE A 297 18.34 -4.45 13.12
N VAL A 298 18.22 -5.34 12.13
CA VAL A 298 19.34 -6.12 11.57
C VAL A 298 20.49 -5.23 11.13
N ALA A 299 20.21 -4.13 10.43
CA ALA A 299 21.23 -3.18 9.99
C ALA A 299 21.87 -2.42 11.16
N ILE A 300 21.09 -2.03 12.16
CA ILE A 300 21.57 -1.30 13.36
C ILE A 300 22.41 -2.21 14.27
N TYR A 301 22.00 -3.47 14.46
CA TYR A 301 22.64 -4.43 15.37
C TYR A 301 23.59 -5.40 14.67
N GLY A 302 23.83 -5.24 13.36
CA GLY A 302 24.76 -6.06 12.59
C GLY A 302 24.35 -7.53 12.44
N LEU A 303 23.09 -7.88 12.67
CA LEU A 303 22.61 -9.26 12.55
C LEU A 303 22.49 -9.63 11.07
N GLN A 304 23.13 -10.70 10.59
CA GLN A 304 22.98 -11.14 9.20
C GLN A 304 21.92 -12.26 9.13
N PRO A 305 20.66 -11.97 8.75
CA PRO A 305 19.65 -13.01 8.62
C PRO A 305 19.95 -13.90 7.40
N PRO A 306 19.49 -15.16 7.42
CA PRO A 306 19.59 -16.04 6.26
C PRO A 306 18.98 -15.41 4.99
N PRO A 307 19.51 -15.67 3.78
CA PRO A 307 19.03 -15.08 2.53
C PRO A 307 17.53 -15.28 2.30
N TRP A 308 16.97 -16.43 2.68
CA TRP A 308 15.54 -16.71 2.53
C TRP A 308 14.66 -15.84 3.44
N VAL A 309 15.13 -15.44 4.63
CA VAL A 309 14.41 -14.51 5.52
C VAL A 309 14.42 -13.12 4.91
N LYS A 310 15.58 -12.69 4.39
CA LYS A 310 15.72 -11.42 3.67
C LYS A 310 14.72 -11.39 2.52
N GLU A 311 14.63 -12.45 1.75
CA GLU A 311 13.71 -12.57 0.62
C GLU A 311 12.24 -12.51 1.06
N LEU A 312 11.84 -13.35 2.01
CA LEU A 312 10.48 -13.37 2.56
C LEU A 312 10.01 -11.99 3.05
N VAL A 313 10.89 -11.28 3.77
CA VAL A 313 10.64 -9.93 4.28
C VAL A 313 10.46 -8.90 3.15
N ASN A 314 11.23 -9.05 2.06
CA ASN A 314 11.11 -8.19 0.89
C ASN A 314 9.75 -8.38 0.24
N THR A 315 9.40 -9.63 -0.04
CA THR A 315 8.21 -10.00 -0.81
C THR A 315 6.91 -9.75 -0.03
N SER A 316 6.91 -10.00 1.29
CA SER A 316 5.69 -9.95 2.12
C SER A 316 4.99 -8.60 2.08
N SER A 317 5.74 -7.51 1.97
CA SER A 317 5.18 -6.15 1.95
C SER A 317 4.38 -5.82 0.69
N TYR A 318 4.66 -6.50 -0.42
CA TYR A 318 3.90 -6.32 -1.67
C TYR A 318 2.59 -7.11 -1.64
N LEU A 319 2.51 -8.15 -0.82
CA LEU A 319 1.29 -8.94 -0.58
C LEU A 319 0.32 -8.24 0.38
N THR A 320 0.80 -7.32 1.22
CA THR A 320 -0.01 -6.61 2.22
C THR A 320 -1.27 -6.02 1.61
N THR A 321 -1.18 -5.47 0.38
CA THR A 321 -2.33 -4.86 -0.29
C THR A 321 -3.44 -5.86 -0.61
N GLY A 322 -3.08 -6.98 -1.24
CA GLY A 322 -4.04 -8.03 -1.56
C GLY A 322 -4.59 -8.73 -0.33
N LEU A 323 -3.71 -9.09 0.62
CA LEU A 323 -4.09 -9.81 1.84
C LEU A 323 -5.06 -8.99 2.70
N ASN A 324 -4.83 -7.69 2.80
CA ASN A 324 -5.68 -6.79 3.56
C ASN A 324 -7.12 -6.75 3.01
N MET A 325 -7.27 -6.59 1.70
CA MET A 325 -8.61 -6.51 1.09
C MET A 325 -9.30 -7.87 1.10
N THR A 326 -8.57 -8.94 0.83
CA THR A 326 -9.07 -10.32 0.92
C THR A 326 -9.58 -10.63 2.32
N ALA A 327 -8.85 -10.22 3.37
CA ALA A 327 -9.30 -10.38 4.75
C ALA A 327 -10.66 -9.72 4.96
N SER A 328 -10.85 -8.45 4.56
CA SER A 328 -12.17 -7.84 4.70
C SER A 328 -13.27 -8.49 3.86
N MET A 329 -12.97 -9.09 2.71
CA MET A 329 -13.98 -9.80 1.91
C MET A 329 -14.52 -11.03 2.62
N ILE A 330 -13.65 -11.84 3.21
CA ILE A 330 -14.03 -13.07 3.92
C ILE A 330 -15.05 -12.78 5.02
N PHE A 331 -14.98 -11.60 5.62
CA PHE A 331 -15.87 -11.19 6.71
C PHE A 331 -17.08 -10.33 6.29
N ILE A 332 -17.21 -9.95 5.01
CA ILE A 332 -18.46 -9.38 4.47
C ILE A 332 -19.42 -10.54 4.17
N ARG A 333 -20.04 -11.06 5.23
CA ARG A 333 -20.99 -12.18 5.13
C ARG A 333 -22.36 -11.80 4.52
N SER A 334 -22.64 -10.50 4.31
CA SER A 334 -23.96 -10.04 3.85
C SER A 334 -24.09 -9.91 2.32
N ALA A 335 -23.18 -10.48 1.54
CA ALA A 335 -23.22 -10.46 0.08
C ALA A 335 -23.57 -11.82 -0.55
N PHE A 336 -23.72 -12.87 0.26
CA PHE A 336 -24.11 -14.21 -0.18
C PHE A 336 -25.42 -14.63 0.48
#